data_AF-A0A1G3BYL2-F1
#
_entry.id   AF-A0A1G3BYL2-F1
#
_cell.length_a   1.000
_cell.length_b   1.000
_cell.length_c   1.000
_cell.angle_alpha   90.00
_cell.angle_beta   90.00
_cell.angle_gamma   90.00
#
_symmetry.space_group_name_H-M   'P 1'
#
loop_
_entity.id
_entity.type
_entity.pdbx_description
1 polymer ?
#
loop_
_entity_poly.entity_id
_entity_poly.type
_entity_poly.pdbx_seq_one_letter_code
_entity_poly.pdbx_strand_id
1 'polypeptide(L)'
;MKVAGIHLTSIGDVLTEDKTVEQVKKINPEKNMYKKLFIKEGRLVGAIFLGDAKNVHEIGMLMEKKPDVTRYKEKILEADFDVKGLLK
;
A
#
# COMPACT_ATOMS: atom_id res chain seq x y z
N MET A 1 -1.53 13.48 6.92
CA MET A 1 -1.26 13.87 8.33
C MET A 1 0.26 13.70 8.55
N LYS A 2 0.95 14.59 9.26
CA LYS A 2 2.38 14.40 9.61
C LYS A 2 2.48 14.13 11.11
N VAL A 3 3.14 13.04 11.50
CA VAL A 3 3.41 12.69 12.90
C VAL A 3 4.92 12.54 13.04
N ALA A 4 5.51 13.21 14.04
CA ALA A 4 6.97 13.22 14.27
C ALA A 4 7.82 13.60 13.03
N GLY A 5 7.32 14.49 12.16
CA GLY A 5 8.01 14.91 10.93
C GLY A 5 7.92 13.91 9.78
N ILE A 6 7.33 12.72 10.00
CA ILE A 6 7.23 11.67 9.00
C ILE A 6 5.85 11.74 8.33
N HIS A 7 5.84 11.62 7.00
CA HIS A 7 4.60 11.61 6.23
C HIS A 7 3.91 10.25 6.42
N LEU A 8 2.79 10.24 7.12
CA LEU A 8 1.94 9.06 7.29
C LEU A 8 0.69 9.23 6.42
N THR A 9 0.57 8.33 5.45
CA THR A 9 -0.62 8.21 4.60
C THR A 9 -1.30 6.89 4.93
N SER A 10 -2.51 6.98 5.48
CA SER A 10 -3.41 5.85 5.72
C SER A 10 -4.63 6.04 4.83
N ILE A 11 -4.95 5.06 4.01
CA ILE A 11 -6.08 5.09 3.07
C ILE A 11 -6.78 3.75 3.14
N GLY A 12 -8.12 3.76 3.22
CA GLY A 12 -8.95 2.56 3.17
C GLY A 12 -9.37 2.00 4.53
N ASP A 13 -9.78 0.73 4.56
CA ASP A 13 -10.20 0.04 5.79
C ASP A 13 -8.97 -0.63 6.44
N VAL A 14 -8.32 0.13 7.32
CA VAL A 14 -6.97 -0.16 7.83
C VAL A 14 -6.98 -0.69 9.27
N LEU A 15 -8.17 -0.78 9.87
CA LEU A 15 -8.40 -1.14 11.28
C LEU A 15 -9.05 -2.52 11.45
N THR A 16 -9.27 -3.25 10.36
CA THR A 16 -9.95 -4.53 10.43
C THR A 16 -9.00 -5.62 10.95
N GLU A 17 -9.22 -6.12 12.18
CA GLU A 17 -8.70 -7.40 12.70
C GLU A 17 -9.36 -8.62 12.01
N ASP A 18 -9.82 -8.41 10.78
CA ASP A 18 -10.52 -9.39 9.99
C ASP A 18 -9.48 -10.36 9.40
N LYS A 19 -9.56 -11.64 9.78
CA LYS A 19 -8.68 -12.70 9.30
C LYS A 19 -8.78 -12.92 7.78
N THR A 20 -9.79 -12.36 7.12
CA THR A 20 -9.94 -12.39 5.66
C THR A 20 -9.09 -11.36 4.93
N VAL A 21 -8.46 -10.43 5.67
CA VAL A 21 -7.60 -9.39 5.11
C VAL A 21 -6.14 -9.83 5.19
N GLU A 22 -5.54 -10.08 4.03
CA GLU A 22 -4.10 -10.31 3.90
C GLU A 22 -3.34 -9.00 4.12
N GLN A 23 -2.30 -9.06 4.95
CA GLN A 23 -1.46 -7.91 5.28
C GLN A 23 -0.04 -8.15 4.78
N VAL A 24 0.42 -7.34 3.83
CA VAL A 24 1.79 -7.41 3.30
C VAL A 24 2.53 -6.15 3.72
N LYS A 25 3.71 -6.30 4.33
CA LYS A 25 4.51 -5.17 4.82
C LYS A 25 5.94 -5.21 4.30
N LYS A 26 6.50 -4.04 4.04
CA LYS A 26 7.91 -3.85 3.72
C LYS A 26 8.49 -2.72 4.56
N ILE A 27 9.64 -2.99 5.17
CA ILE A 27 10.34 -2.06 6.06
C ILE A 27 11.74 -1.87 5.49
N ASN A 28 12.15 -0.62 5.34
CA ASN A 28 13.53 -0.26 5.03
C ASN A 28 14.03 0.75 6.08
N PRO A 29 14.73 0.28 7.12
CA PRO A 29 15.22 1.12 8.20
C PRO A 29 16.20 2.20 7.73
N GLU A 30 17.07 1.87 6.76
CA GLU A 30 18.08 2.80 6.24
C GLU A 30 17.45 4.03 5.58
N LYS A 31 16.27 3.86 4.99
CA LYS A 31 15.51 4.94 4.34
C LYS A 31 14.40 5.51 5.21
N ASN A 32 14.25 5.09 6.47
CA ASN A 32 13.11 5.42 7.33
C ASN A 32 11.75 5.16 6.65
N MET A 33 11.68 4.10 5.84
CA MET A 33 10.49 3.78 5.04
C MET A 33 9.75 2.58 5.63
N TYR A 34 8.44 2.74 5.75
CA TYR A 34 7.53 1.64 6.06
C TYR A 34 6.34 1.67 5.11
N LYS A 35 6.01 0.51 4.55
CA LYS A 35 4.87 0.32 3.67
C LYS A 35 4.07 -0.89 4.11
N LYS A 36 2.76 -0.79 4.14
CA LYS A 36 1.86 -1.91 4.43
C LYS A 36 0.65 -1.84 3.51
N LEU A 37 0.25 -2.97 2.95
CA LEU A 37 -0.95 -3.14 2.14
C LEU A 37 -1.93 -4.05 2.87
N PHE A 38 -3.20 -3.78 2.67
CA PHE A 38 -4.33 -4.55 3.17
C PHE A 38 -5.09 -5.04 1.95
N ILE A 39 -5.14 -6.35 1.76
CA ILE A 39 -5.70 -7.00 0.57
C ILE A 39 -6.83 -7.92 1.02
N LYS A 40 -8.01 -7.76 0.43
CA LYS A 40 -9.17 -8.62 0.69
C LYS A 40 -9.67 -9.16 -0.64
N GLU A 41 -9.83 -10.48 -0.74
CA GLU A 41 -10.29 -11.16 -1.97
C GLU A 41 -9.46 -10.76 -3.22
N GLY A 42 -8.14 -10.65 -3.05
CA GLY A 42 -7.22 -10.26 -4.13
C GLY A 42 -7.25 -8.78 -4.50
N ARG A 43 -8.05 -7.94 -3.83
CA ARG A 43 -8.18 -6.50 -4.10
C ARG A 43 -7.56 -5.66 -2.99
N LEU A 44 -6.98 -4.53 -3.36
CA LEU A 44 -6.43 -3.59 -2.39
C LEU A 44 -7.57 -2.85 -1.67
N VAL A 45 -7.67 -3.02 -0.36
CA VAL A 45 -8.68 -2.36 0.50
C VAL A 45 -8.09 -1.26 1.38
N GLY A 46 -6.77 -1.23 1.52
CA GLY A 46 -6.09 -0.14 2.22
C GLY A 46 -4.58 -0.20 2.10
N ALA A 47 -3.93 0.89 2.48
CA ALA A 47 -2.48 0.99 2.54
C ALA A 47 -2.01 2.00 3.59
N ILE A 48 -0.85 1.70 4.19
CA ILE A 48 -0.10 2.60 5.05
C ILE A 48 1.25 2.85 4.40
N PHE A 49 1.56 4.12 4.15
CA PHE A 49 2.89 4.55 3.73
C PHE A 49 3.46 5.52 4.74
N LEU A 50 4.71 5.29 5.11
CA LEU A 50 5.50 6.09 6.02
C LEU A 50 6.85 6.37 5.37
N GLY A 51 7.21 7.65 5.26
CA GLY A 51 8.51 8.09 4.72
C GLY A 51 8.63 8.09 3.19
N ASP A 52 7.67 7.49 2.46
CA ASP A 52 7.62 7.49 0.99
C ASP A 52 6.20 7.79 0.48
N ALA A 53 6.07 8.84 -0.34
CA ALA A 53 4.79 9.28 -0.90
C ALA A 53 4.71 9.10 -2.44
N LYS A 54 5.72 8.53 -3.08
CA LYS A 54 5.85 8.54 -4.56
C LYS A 54 4.68 7.86 -5.29
N ASN A 55 4.13 6.80 -4.71
CA ASN A 55 3.11 5.96 -5.37
C ASN A 55 1.71 6.11 -4.74
N VAL A 56 1.50 7.12 -3.89
CA VAL A 56 0.24 7.26 -3.13
C VAL A 56 -0.96 7.45 -4.06
N HIS A 57 -0.80 8.19 -5.15
CA HIS A 57 -1.88 8.46 -6.10
C HIS A 57 -2.30 7.19 -6.85
N GLU A 58 -1.32 6.43 -7.34
CA GLU A 58 -1.52 5.16 -8.04
C GLU A 58 -2.16 4.11 -7.14
N ILE A 59 -1.77 4.09 -5.86
CA ILE A 59 -2.36 3.22 -4.85
C ILE A 59 -3.82 3.61 -4.59
N GLY A 60 -4.13 4.92 -4.57
CA GLY A 60 -5.51 5.44 -4.58
C GLY A 60 -6.32 4.87 -5.75
N MET A 61 -5.78 4.95 -6.97
CA MET A 61 -6.44 4.41 -8.16
C MET A 61 -6.61 2.88 -8.11
N LEU A 62 -5.67 2.14 -7.54
CA LEU A 62 -5.82 0.69 -7.35
C LEU A 62 -6.97 0.35 -6.39
N MET A 63 -7.14 1.13 -5.32
CA MET A 63 -8.28 0.95 -4.41
C MET A 63 -9.62 1.32 -5.07
N GLU A 64 -9.63 2.30 -5.96
CA GLU A 64 -10.84 2.69 -6.70
C GLU A 64 -11.22 1.66 -7.77
N LYS A 65 -10.27 1.28 -8.63
CA LYS A 65 -10.49 0.33 -9.73
C LYS A 65 -10.60 -1.12 -9.26
N LYS A 66 -10.11 -1.43 -8.06
CA LYS A 66 -10.14 -2.78 -7.46
C LYS A 66 -9.67 -3.90 -8.39
N PRO A 67 -8.54 -3.76 -9.11
CA PRO A 67 -8.01 -4.87 -9.90
C PRO A 67 -7.50 -5.98 -8.97
N ASP A 68 -7.32 -7.18 -9.53
CA ASP A 68 -6.67 -8.27 -8.80
C ASP A 68 -5.16 -7.98 -8.68
N VAL A 69 -4.69 -7.80 -7.44
CA VAL A 69 -3.31 -7.50 -7.09
C VAL A 69 -2.58 -8.70 -6.46
N THR A 70 -3.22 -9.87 -6.40
CA THR A 70 -2.69 -11.06 -5.71
C THR A 70 -1.29 -11.45 -6.19
N ARG A 71 -1.03 -11.32 -7.49
CA ARG A 71 0.27 -11.65 -8.12
C ARG A 71 1.35 -10.58 -7.93
N TYR A 72 0.96 -9.37 -7.52
CA TYR A 72 1.83 -8.20 -7.47
C TYR A 72 1.97 -7.63 -6.06
N LYS A 73 1.32 -8.21 -5.06
CA LYS A 73 1.26 -7.72 -3.67
C LYS A 73 2.63 -7.32 -3.08
N GLU A 74 3.66 -8.15 -3.28
CA GLU A 74 5.02 -7.83 -2.81
C GLU A 74 5.71 -6.81 -3.71
N LYS A 75 5.48 -6.90 -5.03
CA LYS A 75 6.06 -5.99 -6.01
C LYS A 75 5.57 -4.55 -5.84
N ILE A 76 4.29 -4.37 -5.49
CA ILE A 76 3.69 -3.05 -5.21
C ILE A 76 4.44 -2.31 -4.08
N LEU A 77 5.09 -3.05 -3.17
CA LEU A 77 5.86 -2.49 -2.07
C LEU A 77 7.30 -2.11 -2.46
N GLU A 78 7.79 -2.54 -3.61
CA GLU A 78 9.10 -2.18 -4.12
C GLU A 78 9.18 -0.69 -4.49
N ALA A 79 10.35 -0.09 -4.33
CA ALA A 79 10.55 1.32 -4.66
C ALA A 79 10.47 1.59 -6.18
N ASP A 80 10.90 0.62 -6.98
CA ASP A 80 11.08 0.77 -8.44
C ASP A 80 9.97 0.06 -9.24
N PHE A 81 8.90 -0.38 -8.58
CA PHE A 81 7.79 -1.05 -9.27
C PHE A 81 6.82 -0.03 -9.87
N ASP A 82 6.54 -0.20 -11.16
CA ASP A 82 5.57 0.63 -11.88
C ASP A 82 4.13 0.19 -11.57
N VAL A 83 3.56 0.81 -10.53
CA VAL A 83 2.16 0.60 -10.13
C VAL A 83 1.19 1.03 -11.24
N LYS A 84 1.56 1.99 -12.10
CA LYS A 84 0.68 2.45 -13.19
C LYS A 84 0.43 1.36 -14.22
N GLY A 85 1.38 0.46 -14.42
CA GLY A 85 1.24 -0.70 -15.31
C GLY A 85 0.08 -1.62 -14.93
N LEU A 86 -0.35 -1.63 -13.65
CA LEU A 86 -1.49 -2.42 -13.17
C LEU A 86 -2.85 -1.77 -13.44
N LEU A 87 -2.89 -0.51 -13.88
CA LEU A 87 -4.10 0.27 -14.09
C LEU A 87 -4.53 0.36 -15.56
N LYS A 88 -3.75 -0.26 -16.46
CA LYS A 88 -3.99 -0.34 -17.91
C LYS A 88 -4.94 -1.48 -18.26
#